data_AF-A0A533ZWM2-F1
#
_entry.id   AF-A0A533ZWM2-F1
#
_cell.length_a   1.000
_cell.length_b   1.000
_cell.length_c   1.000
_cell.angle_alpha   90.00
_cell.angle_beta   90.00
_cell.angle_gamma   90.00
#
_symmetry.space_group_name_H-M   'P 1'
#
loop_
_entity.id
_entity.type
_entity.pdbx_description
1 polymer ?
#
loop_
_entity_poly.entity_id
_entity_poly.type
_entity_poly.pdbx_seq_one_letter_code
_entity_poly.pdbx_strand_id
1 'polypeptide(L)'
;MRPREAFGVAVRVFGLLVSCAAVLYLLTAILLFFVPHYRPDISPAWHYLLSGVIGLVFGVYLLRGAPHIVRFAYHGERSDA
;
A
#
# COMPACT_ATOMS: atom_id res chain seq x y z
N MET A 1 24.92 6.78 -4.06
CA MET A 1 23.63 6.82 -3.33
C MET A 1 23.88 6.31 -1.93
N ARG A 2 23.42 7.02 -0.90
CA ARG A 2 23.56 6.52 0.49
C ARG A 2 22.59 5.35 0.71
N PRO A 3 22.93 4.32 1.50
CA PRO A 3 22.08 3.15 1.73
C PRO A 3 20.65 3.52 2.17
N ARG A 4 20.54 4.57 3.00
CA ARG A 4 19.29 5.17 3.44
C ARG A 4 18.40 5.69 2.32
N GLU A 5 18.97 6.27 1.26
CA GLU A 5 18.24 6.77 0.11
C GLU A 5 17.69 5.61 -0.73
N ALA A 6 18.51 4.58 -0.97
CA ALA A 6 18.11 3.38 -1.70
C ALA A 6 16.96 2.65 -0.98
N PHE A 7 17.03 2.53 0.35
CA PHE A 7 15.95 1.97 1.15
C PHE A 7 14.67 2.80 1.07
N GLY A 8 14.77 4.14 1.15
CA GLY A 8 13.62 5.03 0.96
C GLY A 8 12.97 4.89 -0.41
N VAL A 9 13.76 4.70 -1.47
CA VAL A 9 13.26 4.42 -2.83
C VAL A 9 12.55 3.07 -2.87
N ALA A 10 13.13 2.01 -2.31
CA ALA A 10 12.52 0.68 -2.28
C ALA A 10 11.16 0.69 -1.55
N VAL A 11 11.04 1.37 -0.42
CA VAL A 11 9.79 1.54 0.32
C VAL A 11 8.73 2.26 -0.52
N ARG A 12 9.12 3.30 -1.27
CA ARG A 12 8.21 4.02 -2.15
C ARG A 12 7.74 3.17 -3.33
N VAL A 13 8.62 2.37 -3.93
CA VAL A 13 8.26 1.42 -4.98
C VAL A 13 7.25 0.41 -4.46
N PHE A 14 7.47 -0.14 -3.27
CA PHE A 14 6.51 -1.04 -2.64
C PHE A 14 5.17 -0.35 -2.37
N GLY A 15 5.20 0.88 -1.86
CA GLY A 15 4.01 1.71 -1.68
C GLY A 15 3.24 1.97 -2.97
N LEU A 16 3.94 2.19 -4.09
CA LEU A 16 3.33 2.35 -5.41
C LEU A 16 2.60 1.08 -5.85
N LEU A 17 3.25 -0.09 -5.71
CA LEU A 17 2.67 -1.39 -6.07
C LEU A 17 1.43 -1.70 -5.23
N VAL A 18 1.52 -1.50 -3.91
CA VAL A 18 0.39 -1.67 -2.99
C VAL A 18 -0.75 -0.72 -3.34
N SER A 19 -0.45 0.55 -3.63
CA SER A 19 -1.48 1.52 -4.01
C SER A 19 -2.16 1.16 -5.32
N CYS A 20 -1.39 0.68 -6.31
CA CYS A 20 -1.93 0.21 -7.57
C CYS A 20 -2.88 -0.99 -7.37
N ALA A 21 -2.45 -1.99 -6.59
CA ALA A 21 -3.28 -3.14 -6.26
C ALA A 21 -4.56 -2.72 -5.50
N ALA A 22 -4.45 -1.79 -4.55
CA ALA A 22 -5.57 -1.25 -3.80
C ALA A 22 -6.61 -0.57 -4.70
N VAL A 23 -6.17 0.21 -5.69
CA VAL A 23 -7.07 0.84 -6.68
C VAL A 23 -7.80 -0.24 -7.49
N LEU A 24 -7.13 -1.31 -7.92
CA LEU A 24 -7.78 -2.42 -8.63
C LEU A 24 -8.83 -3.13 -7.75
N TYR A 25 -8.55 -3.29 -6.45
CA TYR A 25 -9.52 -3.82 -5.49
C TYR A 25 -10.75 -2.92 -5.35
N LEU A 26 -10.56 -1.59 -5.29
CA LEU A 26 -11.67 -0.64 -5.23
C LEU A 26 -12.51 -0.65 -6.52
N LEU A 27 -11.87 -0.73 -7.69
CA LEU A 27 -12.57 -0.88 -8.96
C LEU A 27 -13.39 -2.18 -9.01
N THR A 28 -12.84 -3.26 -8.48
CA THR A 28 -13.55 -4.54 -8.36
C THR A 28 -14.75 -4.43 -7.43
N ALA A 29 -14.60 -3.73 -6.29
CA ALA A 29 -15.71 -3.47 -5.37
C ALA A 29 -16.83 -2.66 -6.03
N ILE A 30 -16.48 -1.62 -6.79
CA ILE A 30 -17.43 -0.82 -7.57
C ILE A 30 -18.17 -1.72 -8.58
N LEU A 31 -17.43 -2.53 -9.35
CA LEU A 31 -18.02 -3.44 -10.33
C LEU A 31 -19.02 -4.41 -9.68
N LEU A 32 -18.64 -5.04 -8.56
CA LEU A 32 -19.51 -5.98 -7.83
C LEU A 32 -20.72 -5.28 -7.19
N PHE A 33 -20.61 -4.01 -6.85
CA PHE A 33 -21.74 -3.22 -6.34
C PHE A 33 -22.78 -2.93 -7.42
N PHE A 34 -22.34 -2.58 -8.64
CA PHE A 34 -23.23 -2.31 -9.77
C PHE A 34 -23.71 -3.57 -10.49
N VAL A 35 -22.97 -4.67 -10.40
CA VAL A 35 -23.29 -5.96 -11.05
C VAL A 35 -23.20 -7.10 -10.01
N PRO A 36 -24.16 -7.16 -9.05
CA PRO A 36 -24.10 -8.11 -7.94
C PRO A 36 -24.20 -9.59 -8.36
N HIS A 37 -24.71 -9.88 -9.56
CA HIS A 37 -24.86 -11.24 -10.10
C HIS A 37 -23.68 -11.67 -11.00
N TYR A 38 -22.60 -10.89 -11.08
CA TYR A 38 -21.50 -11.17 -12.00
C TYR A 38 -20.84 -12.53 -11.74
N ARG A 39 -20.69 -12.93 -10.46
CA ARG A 39 -20.34 -14.30 -10.04
C ARG A 39 -20.72 -14.57 -8.57
N PRO A 40 -21.58 -15.57 -8.30
CA PRO A 40 -22.05 -15.86 -6.95
C PRO A 40 -21.00 -16.51 -6.01
N ASP A 41 -19.91 -17.07 -6.56
CA ASP A 41 -18.83 -17.69 -5.77
C ASP A 41 -17.73 -16.72 -5.32
N ILE A 42 -17.85 -15.42 -5.63
CA ILE A 42 -16.85 -14.43 -5.24
C ILE A 42 -17.17 -13.88 -3.85
N SER A 43 -16.13 -13.60 -3.05
CA SER A 43 -16.25 -12.86 -1.78
C SER A 43 -17.15 -11.61 -1.92
N PRO A 44 -17.88 -11.23 -0.86
CA PRO A 44 -18.76 -10.06 -0.87
C PRO A 44 -18.02 -8.78 -1.31
N ALA A 45 -18.70 -7.89 -2.02
CA ALA A 45 -18.14 -6.60 -2.48
C ALA A 45 -17.49 -5.79 -1.36
N TRP A 46 -18.01 -5.90 -0.13
CA TRP A 46 -17.46 -5.26 1.07
C TRP A 46 -16.02 -5.70 1.38
N HIS A 47 -15.66 -6.95 1.11
CA HIS A 47 -14.29 -7.44 1.29
C HIS A 47 -13.32 -6.68 0.38
N TYR A 48 -13.65 -6.54 -0.90
CA TYR A 48 -12.84 -5.79 -1.87
C TYR A 48 -12.75 -4.31 -1.53
N LEU A 49 -13.86 -3.73 -1.03
CA LEU A 49 -13.87 -2.35 -0.58
C LEU A 49 -12.94 -2.15 0.61
N LEU A 50 -13.05 -2.98 1.65
CA LEU A 50 -12.21 -2.86 2.85
C LEU A 50 -10.73 -3.06 2.52
N SER A 51 -10.39 -4.12 1.79
CA SER A 51 -9.02 -4.41 1.38
C SER A 51 -8.45 -3.31 0.49
N GLY A 52 -9.27 -2.75 -0.41
CA GLY A 52 -8.89 -1.60 -1.23
C GLY A 52 -8.61 -0.35 -0.40
N VAL A 53 -9.50 0.03 0.53
CA VAL A 53 -9.30 1.21 1.38
C VAL A 53 -8.06 1.04 2.28
N ILE A 54 -7.93 -0.09 2.96
CA ILE A 54 -6.80 -0.37 3.85
C ILE A 54 -5.49 -0.36 3.05
N GLY A 55 -5.48 -1.06 1.91
CA GLY A 55 -4.33 -1.11 1.00
C GLY A 55 -3.95 0.28 0.48
N LEU A 56 -4.93 1.12 0.15
CA LEU A 56 -4.68 2.48 -0.36
C LEU A 56 -4.05 3.36 0.73
N VAL A 57 -4.60 3.35 1.95
CA VAL A 57 -4.06 4.11 3.09
C VAL A 57 -2.63 3.66 3.39
N PHE A 58 -2.40 2.35 3.44
CA PHE A 58 -1.08 1.79 3.70
C PHE A 58 -0.08 2.08 2.56
N GLY A 59 -0.50 1.95 1.30
CA GLY A 59 0.31 2.25 0.13
C GLY A 59 0.71 3.73 0.05
N VAL A 60 -0.23 4.64 0.32
CA VAL A 60 0.05 6.09 0.40
C VAL A 60 1.01 6.41 1.55
N TYR A 61 0.85 5.75 2.69
CA TYR A 61 1.78 5.90 3.81
C TYR A 61 3.22 5.48 3.44
N LEU A 62 3.38 4.36 2.73
CA LEU A 62 4.67 3.91 2.20
C LEU A 62 5.23 4.87 1.14
N LEU A 63 4.39 5.41 0.25
CA LEU A 63 4.78 6.41 -0.76
C LEU A 63 5.30 7.71 -0.14
N ARG A 64 4.79 8.10 1.03
CA ARG A 64 5.34 9.21 1.83
C ARG A 64 6.73 8.92 2.40
N GLY A 65 7.30 7.74 2.10
CA GLY A 65 8.62 7.29 2.51
C GLY A 65 8.64 6.67 3.90
N ALA A 66 7.47 6.32 4.46
CA ALA A 66 7.29 5.72 5.78
C ALA A 66 8.33 6.21 6.80
N PRO A 67 8.29 7.50 7.20
CA PRO A 67 9.36 8.13 7.99
C PRO A 67 9.66 7.39 9.29
N HIS A 68 8.68 6.67 9.87
CA HIS A 68 8.90 5.82 11.03
C HIS A 68 9.70 4.55 10.71
N ILE A 69 9.45 3.88 9.59
CA ILE A 69 10.18 2.66 9.18
C ILE A 69 11.62 3.00 8.85
N VAL A 70 11.85 4.06 8.07
CA VAL A 70 13.21 4.50 7.71
C VAL A 70 13.98 4.96 8.96
N ARG A 71 13.33 5.63 9.90
CA ARG A 71 13.95 6.10 11.15
C ARG A 71 14.18 4.97 12.16
N PHE A 72 13.42 3.88 12.10
CA PHE A 72 13.66 2.67 12.90
C PHE A 72 14.84 1.87 12.34
N ALA A 73 14.90 1.67 11.01
CA ALA A 73 15.97 0.91 10.37
C ALA A 73 17.36 1.56 10.48
N TYR A 74 17.43 2.89 10.49
CA TYR A 74 18.69 3.66 10.54
C TYR A 74 18.88 4.46 11.84
N HIS A 75 18.26 4.03 12.94
CA HIS A 75 18.37 4.74 14.23
C HIS A 75 19.80 4.79 14.80
N GLY A 76 20.70 3.91 14.33
CA GLY A 76 22.08 3.78 14.82
C GLY A 76 23.16 4.64 14.14
N GLU A 77 22.91 5.21 12.96
CA GLU A 77 23.95 6.00 12.24
C GLU A 77 24.18 7.41 12.82
N ARG A 78 23.52 7.79 13.92
CA ARG A 78 23.69 9.09 14.57
C ARG A 78 24.69 9.09 15.73
N SER A 79 25.32 7.96 16.04
CA SER A 79 26.25 7.88 17.19
C SER A 79 27.75 7.98 16.83
N ASP A 80 28.11 8.04 15.55
CA ASP A 80 29.51 8.02 15.09
C ASP A 80 29.84 9.20 14.14
N ALA A 81 29.38 10.42 14.47
CA ALA A 81 29.84 11.65 13.80
C ALA A 81 30.07 12.77 14.81
#